data_AF-A0AA37Q5A5-F1
#
_entry.id   AF-A0AA37Q5A5-F1
#
_cell.length_a   1.000
_cell.length_b   1.000
_cell.length_c   1.000
_cell.angle_alpha   90.00
_cell.angle_beta   90.00
_cell.angle_gamma   90.00
#
_symmetry.space_group_name_H-M   'P 1'
#
loop_
_entity.id
_entity.type
_entity.pdbx_description
1 polymer ?
#
loop_
_entity_poly.entity_id
_entity_poly.type
_entity_poly.pdbx_seq_one_letter_code
_entity_poly.pdbx_strand_id
1 'polypeptide(L)'
;MTRAPIWTRPGAFFVVALTLAAALGGGAWWQAWHASPNAVDAETLRAAALAADRIALLDADVTAGAGARLTWRAVPGATRYHVEVLDAAGDVVHAAATRDTTMALPDTLRPPAGATWEWSVRARLADGGTRRSDAGRLRAP
;
A
#
# COMPACT_ATOMS: atom_id res chain seq x y z
N MET A 1 -57.44 53.83 24.77
CA MET A 1 -56.07 54.26 24.42
C MET A 1 -55.08 53.47 25.29
N THR A 2 -54.23 52.62 24.67
CA THR A 2 -52.83 52.27 25.08
C THR A 2 -52.67 51.49 26.42
N ARG A 3 -52.01 50.34 26.63
CA ARG A 3 -51.05 49.45 25.93
C ARG A 3 -51.02 48.09 26.71
N ALA A 4 -50.63 46.98 26.05
CA ALA A 4 -50.24 45.69 26.68
C ALA A 4 -48.69 45.61 26.84
N PRO A 5 -48.03 44.47 27.11
CA PRO A 5 -48.08 43.45 28.20
C PRO A 5 -46.66 43.16 28.79
N ILE A 6 -46.47 42.31 29.81
CA ILE A 6 -45.30 41.38 29.92
C ILE A 6 -45.72 40.08 30.64
N TRP A 7 -45.26 38.96 30.09
CA TRP A 7 -45.58 37.57 30.40
C TRP A 7 -44.38 36.91 31.11
N THR A 8 -44.61 36.06 32.10
CA THR A 8 -43.68 34.97 32.46
C THR A 8 -44.49 33.80 33.01
N ARG A 9 -44.34 32.62 32.40
CA ARG A 9 -44.77 31.33 32.95
C ARG A 9 -43.62 30.34 32.84
N PRO A 10 -43.34 29.58 33.90
CA PRO A 10 -42.95 28.18 33.72
C PRO A 10 -43.95 27.29 34.47
N GLY A 11 -44.54 26.34 33.75
CA GLY A 11 -45.36 25.27 34.33
C GLY A 11 -44.54 24.00 34.45
N ALA A 12 -44.53 23.41 35.64
CA ALA A 12 -44.28 21.98 35.84
C ALA A 12 -45.61 21.20 35.65
N PHE A 13 -45.57 19.90 35.36
CA PHE A 13 -46.11 18.81 36.20
C PHE A 13 -46.18 17.46 35.42
N PHE A 14 -45.41 16.45 35.91
CA PHE A 14 -45.60 14.97 36.07
C PHE A 14 -46.18 14.08 34.93
N VAL A 15 -45.74 12.82 34.72
CA VAL A 15 -46.00 11.61 35.53
C VAL A 15 -44.99 10.47 35.24
N VAL A 16 -44.75 9.65 36.28
CA VAL A 16 -43.94 8.41 36.38
C VAL A 16 -44.69 7.17 35.88
N ALA A 17 -44.00 6.23 35.23
CA ALA A 17 -44.32 4.79 35.29
C ALA A 17 -43.06 3.92 35.07
N LEU A 18 -42.91 2.89 35.89
CA LEU A 18 -41.73 2.01 36.04
C LEU A 18 -42.13 0.56 35.80
N THR A 19 -41.42 -0.19 34.92
CA THR A 19 -41.22 -1.66 34.96
C THR A 19 -40.22 -2.06 33.84
N LEU A 20 -38.94 -2.37 34.14
CA LEU A 20 -38.31 -3.62 34.59
C LEU A 20 -38.09 -4.72 33.52
N ALA A 21 -36.83 -4.80 33.08
CA ALA A 21 -36.01 -5.98 32.75
C ALA A 21 -36.35 -6.91 31.56
N ALA A 22 -35.47 -6.90 30.55
CA ALA A 22 -34.82 -8.08 29.96
C ALA A 22 -33.64 -7.58 29.08
N ALA A 23 -32.41 -7.66 29.57
CA ALA A 23 -31.52 -8.82 29.43
C ALA A 23 -30.61 -8.68 28.18
N LEU A 24 -29.33 -8.42 28.42
CA LEU A 24 -28.21 -8.77 27.51
C LEU A 24 -28.23 -8.21 26.08
N GLY A 25 -28.89 -7.08 25.83
CA GLY A 25 -28.96 -6.48 24.48
C GLY A 25 -28.18 -5.17 24.30
N GLY A 26 -27.59 -4.60 25.34
CA GLY A 26 -27.07 -3.22 25.28
C GLY A 26 -25.56 -3.09 25.00
N GLY A 27 -24.76 -4.08 25.40
CA GLY A 27 -23.29 -3.99 25.29
C GLY A 27 -22.75 -4.40 23.92
N ALA A 28 -23.42 -5.31 23.23
CA ALA A 28 -22.99 -5.82 21.92
C ALA A 28 -23.43 -4.92 20.75
N TRP A 29 -24.46 -4.10 20.95
CA TRP A 29 -25.03 -3.26 19.88
C TRP A 29 -24.34 -1.90 19.71
N TRP A 30 -23.44 -1.52 20.61
CA TRP A 30 -22.56 -0.37 20.38
C TRP A 30 -21.47 -0.69 19.35
N GLN A 31 -20.85 -1.88 19.45
CA GLN A 31 -19.81 -2.30 18.51
C GLN A 31 -20.35 -2.47 17.08
N ALA A 32 -21.57 -2.98 16.94
CA ALA A 32 -22.22 -3.15 15.64
C ALA A 32 -22.63 -1.82 14.97
N TRP A 33 -22.97 -0.79 15.75
CA TRP A 33 -23.32 0.54 15.21
C TRP A 33 -22.11 1.40 14.84
N HIS A 34 -20.92 1.12 15.40
CA HIS A 34 -19.68 1.83 15.07
C HIS A 34 -18.77 1.12 14.07
N ALA A 35 -19.02 -0.16 13.79
CA ALA A 35 -18.35 -0.86 12.71
C ALA A 35 -18.83 -0.31 11.36
N SER A 36 -18.18 0.75 10.87
CA SER A 36 -18.34 1.19 9.49
C SER A 36 -18.07 -0.02 8.59
N PRO A 37 -18.98 -0.38 7.67
CA PRO A 37 -18.78 -1.52 6.78
C PRO A 37 -17.57 -1.37 5.83
N ASN A 38 -16.92 -0.19 5.84
CA ASN A 38 -15.71 0.13 5.07
C ASN A 38 -14.49 0.43 5.94
N ALA A 39 -14.51 0.12 7.24
CA ALA A 39 -13.31 0.24 8.06
C ALA A 39 -12.27 -0.79 7.60
N VAL A 40 -11.39 -0.39 6.69
CA VAL A 40 -10.15 -1.12 6.41
C VAL A 40 -9.40 -1.29 7.72
N ASP A 41 -9.10 -2.53 8.09
CA ASP A 41 -8.42 -2.82 9.34
C ASP A 41 -7.03 -2.17 9.36
N ALA A 42 -6.54 -1.89 10.57
CA ALA A 42 -5.25 -1.24 10.76
C ALA A 42 -4.11 -2.07 10.15
N GLU A 43 -4.25 -3.39 10.10
CA GLU A 43 -3.28 -4.30 9.48
C GLU A 43 -3.22 -4.12 7.96
N THR A 44 -4.36 -4.01 7.27
CA THR A 44 -4.40 -3.72 5.83
C THR A 44 -3.81 -2.35 5.53
N LEU A 45 -4.10 -1.34 6.35
CA LEU A 45 -3.50 -0.01 6.20
C LEU A 45 -1.98 -0.06 6.42
N ARG A 46 -1.51 -0.82 7.41
CA ARG A 46 -0.09 -1.04 7.69
C ARG A 46 0.59 -1.73 6.52
N ALA A 47 0.01 -2.82 6.00
CA ALA A 47 0.51 -3.56 4.85
C ALA A 47 0.55 -2.68 3.60
N ALA A 48 -0.48 -1.89 3.34
CA ALA A 48 -0.53 -0.93 2.23
C ALA A 48 0.54 0.15 2.37
N ALA A 49 0.79 0.65 3.59
CA ALA A 49 1.86 1.61 3.83
C ALA A 49 3.25 1.00 3.62
N LEU A 50 3.46 -0.26 4.01
CA LEU A 50 4.70 -0.99 3.74
C LEU A 50 4.89 -1.25 2.23
N ALA A 51 3.81 -1.56 1.50
CA ALA A 51 3.84 -1.69 0.05
C ALA A 51 4.12 -0.35 -0.65
N ALA A 52 3.60 0.77 -0.12
CA ALA A 52 3.88 2.11 -0.63
C ALA A 52 5.34 2.56 -0.41
N ASP A 53 6.05 1.93 0.53
CA ASP A 53 7.48 2.14 0.75
C ASP A 53 8.36 1.35 -0.24
N ARG A 54 7.77 0.37 -0.95
CA ARG A 54 8.45 -0.41 -1.99
C ARG A 54 8.30 0.24 -3.37
N ILE A 55 9.29 -0.04 -4.22
CA ILE A 55 9.19 0.31 -5.64
C ILE A 55 8.32 -0.75 -6.33
N ALA A 56 7.23 -0.33 -6.96
CA ALA A 56 6.38 -1.23 -7.73
C ALA A 56 7.03 -1.59 -9.06
N LEU A 57 7.25 -2.89 -9.30
CA LEU A 57 7.61 -3.42 -10.62
C LEU A 57 6.34 -3.46 -11.48
N LEU A 58 6.43 -3.00 -12.73
CA LEU A 58 5.25 -2.99 -13.62
C LEU A 58 4.99 -4.37 -14.23
N ASP A 59 6.07 -5.10 -14.47
CA ASP A 59 6.05 -6.53 -14.71
C ASP A 59 7.06 -7.12 -13.74
N ALA A 60 6.65 -8.08 -12.91
CA ALA A 60 7.53 -8.73 -11.95
C ALA A 60 7.97 -10.12 -12.43
N ASP A 61 7.49 -10.61 -13.58
CA ASP A 61 7.83 -11.93 -14.12
C ASP A 61 8.18 -11.79 -15.60
N VAL A 62 9.45 -11.43 -15.85
CA VAL A 62 9.95 -11.08 -17.19
C VAL A 62 10.58 -12.32 -17.83
N THR A 63 10.31 -12.54 -19.11
CA THR A 63 11.00 -13.55 -19.91
C THR A 63 12.22 -12.94 -20.58
N ALA A 64 13.41 -13.48 -20.34
CA ALA A 64 14.66 -13.02 -20.92
C ALA A 64 14.69 -13.29 -22.43
N GLY A 65 15.21 -12.36 -23.22
CA GLY A 65 15.21 -12.53 -24.67
C GLY A 65 15.51 -11.25 -25.41
N ALA A 66 15.44 -11.33 -26.73
CA ALA A 66 15.66 -10.18 -27.60
C ALA A 66 14.65 -9.07 -27.26
N GLY A 67 15.17 -7.91 -26.84
CA GLY A 67 14.34 -6.75 -26.49
C GLY A 67 13.63 -6.83 -25.14
N ALA A 68 13.97 -7.80 -24.28
CA ALA A 68 13.43 -7.86 -22.93
C ALA A 68 13.78 -6.59 -22.12
N ARG A 69 12.82 -6.12 -21.32
CA ARG A 69 12.95 -4.88 -20.54
C ARG A 69 12.44 -5.09 -19.13
N LEU A 70 13.17 -4.51 -18.17
CA LEU A 70 12.73 -4.35 -16.80
C LEU A 70 12.08 -2.98 -16.66
N THR A 71 10.89 -2.90 -16.07
CA THR A 71 10.16 -1.63 -15.94
C THR A 71 9.56 -1.50 -14.55
N TRP A 72 9.68 -0.33 -13.96
CA TRP A 72 9.19 -0.02 -12.62
C TRP A 72 8.48 1.33 -12.58
N ARG A 73 7.70 1.56 -11.53
CA ARG A 73 7.05 2.85 -11.30
C ARG A 73 8.08 3.87 -10.82
N ALA A 74 7.96 5.10 -11.34
CA ALA A 74 8.77 6.23 -10.87
C ALA A 74 8.57 6.46 -9.37
N VAL A 75 9.67 6.65 -8.64
CA VAL A 75 9.66 7.01 -7.23
C VAL A 75 9.84 8.53 -7.12
N PRO A 76 8.90 9.26 -6.50
CA PRO A 76 9.04 10.69 -6.26
C PRO A 76 10.34 11.01 -5.51
N GLY A 77 11.08 12.01 -5.99
CA GLY A 77 12.36 12.42 -5.38
C GLY A 77 13.54 11.49 -5.69
N ALA A 78 13.37 10.42 -6.48
CA ALA A 78 14.48 9.60 -6.92
C ALA A 78 15.40 10.36 -7.90
N THR A 79 16.69 10.29 -7.63
CA THR A 79 17.75 10.92 -8.44
C THR A 79 18.49 9.92 -9.32
N ARG A 80 18.42 8.63 -8.96
CA ARG A 80 19.03 7.50 -9.66
C ARG A 80 18.38 6.19 -9.22
N TYR A 81 18.31 5.22 -10.14
CA TYR A 81 17.96 3.84 -9.89
C TYR A 81 19.17 2.94 -10.12
N HIS A 82 19.31 1.92 -9.29
CA HIS A 82 20.25 0.82 -9.45
C HIS A 82 19.43 -0.45 -9.63
N VAL A 83 19.69 -1.17 -10.72
CA VAL A 83 19.03 -2.43 -11.05
C VAL A 83 20.06 -3.54 -10.91
N GLU A 84 19.68 -4.60 -10.22
CA GLU A 84 20.51 -5.79 -10.01
C GLU A 84 19.74 -7.01 -10.52
N VAL A 85 20.44 -7.92 -11.19
CA VAL A 85 19.96 -9.26 -11.55
C VAL A 85 20.89 -10.27 -10.89
N LEU A 86 20.30 -11.19 -10.14
CA LEU A 86 20.96 -12.26 -9.41
C LEU A 86 20.63 -13.58 -10.08
N ASP A 87 21.60 -14.46 -10.22
CA ASP A 87 21.35 -15.81 -10.69
C ASP A 87 20.70 -16.69 -9.60
N ALA A 88 20.50 -17.97 -9.90
CA ALA A 88 19.89 -18.92 -8.97
C ALA A 88 20.77 -19.24 -7.75
N ALA A 89 22.07 -18.92 -7.78
CA ALA A 89 22.97 -19.04 -6.63
C ALA A 89 22.96 -17.78 -5.75
N GLY A 90 22.34 -16.69 -6.24
CA GLY A 90 22.32 -15.39 -5.58
C GLY A 90 23.49 -14.49 -5.98
N ASP A 91 24.28 -14.88 -7.00
CA ASP A 91 25.39 -14.07 -7.48
C ASP A 91 24.89 -12.97 -8.42
N VAL A 92 25.42 -11.75 -8.28
CA VAL A 92 25.04 -10.62 -9.14
C VAL A 92 25.66 -10.83 -10.53
N VAL A 93 24.83 -11.23 -11.49
CA VAL A 93 25.22 -11.45 -12.89
C VAL A 93 25.03 -10.20 -13.76
N HIS A 94 24.23 -9.24 -13.31
CA HIS A 94 24.10 -7.94 -13.96
C HIS A 94 23.80 -6.85 -12.94
N ALA A 95 24.43 -5.69 -13.12
CA ALA A 95 24.10 -4.49 -12.39
C ALA A 95 24.26 -3.27 -13.29
N ALA A 96 23.31 -2.35 -13.23
CA ALA A 96 23.35 -1.10 -13.96
C ALA A 96 22.63 0.00 -13.20
N ALA A 97 22.92 1.24 -13.56
CA ALA A 97 22.29 2.38 -12.92
C ALA A 97 21.84 3.42 -13.95
N THR A 98 20.59 3.85 -13.84
CA THR A 98 19.92 4.75 -14.77
C THR A 98 19.08 5.80 -14.03
N ARG A 99 18.69 6.87 -14.72
CA ARG A 99 17.68 7.82 -14.25
C ARG A 99 16.28 7.50 -14.77
N ASP A 100 16.20 6.66 -15.80
CA ASP A 100 14.94 6.23 -16.39
C ASP A 100 14.24 5.20 -15.48
N THR A 101 13.00 4.88 -15.81
CA THR A 101 12.19 3.87 -15.10
C THR A 101 12.06 2.56 -15.88
N THR A 102 12.94 2.40 -16.88
CA THR A 102 13.05 1.19 -17.69
C THR A 102 14.52 0.89 -17.96
N MET A 103 14.84 -0.39 -18.14
CA MET A 103 16.16 -0.86 -18.53
C MET A 103 16.03 -2.01 -19.51
N ALA A 104 16.70 -1.90 -20.66
CA ALA A 104 16.83 -3.03 -21.58
C ALA A 104 17.81 -4.04 -21.00
N LEU A 105 17.44 -5.33 -21.06
CA LEU A 105 18.34 -6.41 -20.72
C LEU A 105 19.27 -6.69 -21.91
N PRO A 106 20.57 -6.91 -21.68
CA PRO A 106 21.45 -7.42 -22.72
C PRO A 106 20.97 -8.80 -23.21
N ASP A 107 21.05 -9.05 -24.52
CA ASP A 107 20.63 -10.33 -25.11
C ASP A 107 21.46 -11.53 -24.60
N THR A 108 22.63 -11.27 -24.03
CA THR A 108 23.52 -12.26 -23.40
C THR A 108 23.07 -12.66 -22.01
N LEU A 109 22.20 -11.87 -21.35
CA LEU A 109 21.73 -12.12 -20.00
C LEU A 109 20.54 -13.07 -20.04
N ARG A 110 20.82 -14.38 -20.09
CA ARG A 110 19.79 -15.43 -20.21
C ARG A 110 19.92 -16.46 -19.10
N PRO A 111 18.87 -16.64 -18.28
CA PRO A 111 18.80 -17.79 -17.39
C PRO A 111 18.88 -19.09 -18.19
N PRO A 112 19.58 -20.12 -17.69
CA PRO A 112 19.51 -21.47 -18.25
C PRO A 112 18.07 -21.98 -18.30
N ALA A 113 17.77 -22.90 -19.22
CA ALA A 113 16.44 -23.48 -19.33
C ALA A 113 15.99 -24.10 -17.99
N GLY A 114 14.79 -23.74 -17.54
CA GLY A 114 14.23 -24.15 -16.24
C GLY A 114 14.76 -23.39 -15.03
N ALA A 115 15.79 -22.54 -15.17
CA ALA A 115 16.24 -21.66 -14.12
C ALA A 115 15.36 -20.41 -14.02
N THR A 116 15.24 -19.89 -12.79
CA THR A 116 14.66 -18.58 -12.53
C THR A 116 15.70 -17.75 -11.83
N TRP A 117 15.98 -16.57 -12.39
CA TRP A 117 16.83 -15.55 -11.79
C TRP A 117 15.97 -14.51 -11.10
N GLU A 118 16.57 -13.75 -10.20
CA GLU A 118 15.89 -12.66 -9.51
C GLU A 118 16.39 -11.32 -10.01
N TRP A 119 15.53 -10.31 -9.97
CA TRP A 119 15.94 -8.94 -10.23
C TRP A 119 15.26 -7.96 -9.30
N SER A 120 15.91 -6.83 -9.05
CA SER A 120 15.35 -5.81 -8.17
C SER A 120 15.85 -4.42 -8.54
N VAL A 121 15.13 -3.42 -8.07
CA VAL A 121 15.43 -2.01 -8.28
C VAL A 121 15.62 -1.32 -6.94
N ARG A 122 16.65 -0.49 -6.82
CA ARG A 122 16.88 0.40 -5.70
C ARG A 122 16.91 1.85 -6.18
N ALA A 123 16.00 2.68 -5.68
CA ALA A 123 16.03 4.12 -5.90
C ALA A 123 16.88 4.80 -4.83
N ARG A 124 17.70 5.77 -5.25
CA ARG A 124 18.36 6.73 -4.37
C ARG A 124 17.60 8.05 -4.43
N LEU A 125 17.14 8.51 -3.27
CA LEU A 125 16.35 9.73 -3.13
C LEU A 125 17.26 10.95 -2.92
N ALA A 126 16.74 12.14 -3.24
CA ALA A 126 17.48 13.40 -3.10
C ALA A 126 17.84 13.73 -1.64
N ASP A 127 17.04 13.26 -0.68
CA ASP A 127 17.29 13.38 0.76
C ASP A 127 18.35 12.39 1.28
N GLY A 128 18.94 11.58 0.40
CA GLY A 128 19.91 10.54 0.73
C GLY A 128 19.29 9.19 1.10
N GLY A 129 17.96 9.11 1.21
CA GLY A 129 17.23 7.88 1.47
C GLY A 129 17.31 6.89 0.30
N THR A 130 16.92 5.65 0.58
CA THR A 130 16.79 4.62 -0.47
C THR A 130 15.49 3.88 -0.34
N ARG A 131 14.87 3.53 -1.47
CA ARG A 131 13.76 2.58 -1.54
C ARG A 131 14.14 1.40 -2.41
N ARG A 132 13.63 0.20 -2.10
CA ARG A 132 13.87 -1.00 -2.90
C ARG A 132 12.55 -1.63 -3.33
N SER A 133 12.51 -2.24 -4.50
CA SER A 133 11.43 -3.14 -4.89
C SER A 133 11.49 -4.44 -4.10
N ASP A 134 10.43 -5.23 -4.19
CA ASP A 134 10.54 -6.67 -3.99
C ASP A 134 11.32 -7.30 -5.17
N ALA A 135 11.71 -8.57 -5.02
CA ALA A 135 12.37 -9.30 -6.09
C ALA A 135 11.36 -9.70 -7.18
N GLY A 136 11.62 -9.29 -8.41
CA GLY A 136 11.00 -9.85 -9.60
C GLY A 136 11.73 -11.09 -10.06
N ARG A 137 11.09 -11.88 -10.92
CA ARG A 137 11.64 -13.06 -11.57
C ARG A 137 12.03 -12.74 -13.00
N LEU A 138 13.14 -13.32 -13.42
CA LEU A 138 13.61 -13.35 -14.80
C LEU A 138 13.73 -14.82 -15.22
N ARG A 139 12.98 -15.22 -16.25
CA ARG A 139 12.94 -16.60 -16.74
C ARG A 139 13.67 -16.77 -18.05
N ALA A 140 14.06 -17.99 -18.35
CA ALA A 140 14.49 -18.37 -19.68
C ALA A 140 13.37 -18.11 -20.72
N PRO A 141 13.72 -17.78 -21.99
CA PRO A 141 12.78 -17.69 -23.11
C PRO A 141 12.05 -19.00 -23.42
#